data_AF-A0A1I1XJN8-F1
#
_entry.id   AF-A0A1I1XJN8-F1
#
_cell.length_a   1.000
_cell.length_b   1.000
_cell.length_c   1.000
_cell.angle_alpha   90.00
_cell.angle_beta   90.00
_cell.angle_gamma   90.00
#
_symmetry.space_group_name_H-M   'P 1'
#
loop_
_entity.id
_entity.type
_entity.pdbx_description
1 polymer ?
#
loop_
_entity_poly.entity_id
_entity_poly.type
_entity_poly.pdbx_seq_one_letter_code
_entity_poly.pdbx_strand_id
1 'polypeptide(L)'
;MARSPHPKKEVEQALRHAEGQGWRVEVGGSHAWGRVYCPYNDQDCRCGEFCIASVWSTPKNPGHHARALRRVVDNCTANRRQG
;
A
#
# COMPACT_ATOMS: atom_id res chain seq x y z
N MET A 1 4.51 14.82 9.77
CA MET A 1 5.79 14.08 9.91
C MET A 1 5.92 13.14 8.73
N ALA A 2 7.00 13.23 7.96
CA ALA A 2 7.25 12.30 6.86
C ALA A 2 7.57 10.92 7.44
N ARG A 3 6.96 9.87 6.90
CA ARG A 3 7.27 8.49 7.29
C ARG A 3 8.76 8.19 7.05
N SER A 4 9.34 7.30 7.84
CA SER A 4 10.63 6.71 7.47
C SER A 4 10.51 6.03 6.09
N PRO A 5 11.55 6.07 5.24
CA PRO A 5 11.54 5.36 3.97
C PRO A 5 11.73 3.84 4.18
N HIS A 6 11.15 3.05 3.28
CA HIS A 6 11.34 1.60 3.30
C HIS A 6 12.75 1.24 2.81
N PRO A 7 13.48 0.32 3.48
CA PRO A 7 14.86 -0.01 3.12
C PRO A 7 15.02 -0.62 1.72
N LYS A 8 13.98 -1.27 1.21
CA LYS A 8 13.92 -1.80 -0.17
C LYS A 8 13.34 -0.76 -1.13
N LYS A 9 14.14 -0.35 -2.12
CA LYS A 9 13.79 0.69 -3.12
C LYS A 9 12.53 0.35 -3.92
N GLU A 10 12.34 -0.92 -4.30
CA GLU A 10 11.16 -1.35 -5.08
C GLU A 10 9.86 -1.14 -4.28
N VAL A 11 9.89 -1.50 -2.99
CA VAL A 11 8.75 -1.33 -2.08
C VAL A 11 8.52 0.17 -1.83
N GLU A 12 9.58 0.94 -1.60
CA GLU A 12 9.48 2.40 -1.44
C GLU A 12 8.82 3.09 -2.64
N GLN A 13 9.17 2.70 -3.87
CA GLN A 13 8.52 3.22 -5.07
C GLN A 13 7.03 2.82 -5.18
N ALA A 14 6.64 1.65 -4.65
CA ALA A 14 5.24 1.26 -4.58
C ALA A 14 4.49 2.09 -3.53
N LEU A 15 5.11 2.40 -2.39
CA LEU A 15 4.52 3.24 -1.35
C LEU A 15 4.32 4.68 -1.83
N ARG A 16 5.32 5.27 -2.51
CA ARG A 16 5.19 6.60 -3.12
C ARG A 16 4.08 6.67 -4.16
N HIS A 17 3.93 5.61 -4.96
CA HIS A 17 2.81 5.48 -5.88
C HIS A 17 1.47 5.47 -5.11
N ALA A 18 1.38 4.68 -4.04
CA ALA A 18 0.19 4.66 -3.19
C ALA A 18 -0.16 6.04 -2.63
N GLU A 19 0.83 6.73 -2.05
CA GLU A 19 0.68 8.10 -1.51
C GLU A 19 0.21 9.08 -2.59
N GLY A 20 0.76 9.00 -3.80
CA GLY A 20 0.33 9.80 -4.95
C GLY A 20 -1.11 9.54 -5.40
N GLN A 21 -1.64 8.36 -5.11
CA GLN A 21 -3.04 7.98 -5.36
C GLN A 21 -3.95 8.25 -4.14
N GLY A 22 -3.44 9.00 -3.15
CA GLY A 22 -4.18 9.36 -1.94
C GLY A 22 -4.25 8.28 -0.86
N TRP A 23 -3.52 7.17 -1.00
CA TRP A 23 -3.45 6.15 0.05
C TRP A 23 -2.62 6.62 1.23
N ARG A 24 -3.05 6.26 2.44
CA ARG A 24 -2.33 6.59 3.66
C ARG A 24 -1.35 5.47 4.00
N VAL A 25 -0.09 5.81 4.26
CA VAL A 25 0.95 4.86 4.68
C VAL A 25 1.30 5.10 6.13
N GLU A 26 1.20 4.07 6.97
CA GLU A 26 1.63 4.13 8.37
C GLU A 26 2.79 3.17 8.59
N VAL A 27 3.83 3.66 9.26
CA VAL A 27 5.01 2.87 9.60
C VAL A 27 4.86 2.40 11.05
N GLY A 28 5.07 1.11 11.27
CA GLY A 28 4.94 0.50 12.58
C GLY A 28 4.61 -0.99 12.54
N GLY A 29 5.14 -1.73 13.51
CA GLY A 29 4.96 -3.17 13.66
C GLY A 29 6.27 -3.90 13.98
N SER A 30 6.17 -5.11 14.53
CA SER A 30 7.36 -5.95 14.83
C SER A 30 7.80 -6.79 13.62
N HIS A 31 6.85 -7.34 12.87
CA HIS A 31 7.12 -8.20 11.69
C HIS A 31 6.85 -7.50 10.34
N ALA A 32 5.91 -6.56 10.33
CA ALA A 32 5.65 -5.69 9.19
C ALA A 32 6.37 -4.36 9.41
N TRP A 33 6.87 -3.78 8.33
CA TRP A 33 7.43 -2.44 8.32
C TRP A 33 6.34 -1.39 8.53
N GLY A 34 5.16 -1.66 7.98
CA GLY A 34 4.02 -0.77 8.05
C GLY A 34 2.79 -1.32 7.35
N ARG A 35 1.81 -0.46 7.14
CA ARG A 35 0.57 -0.76 6.44
C ARG A 35 0.18 0.40 5.53
N VAL A 36 -0.48 0.07 4.41
CA VAL A 36 -1.13 1.06 3.54
C VAL A 36 -2.63 0.93 3.69
N TYR A 37 -3.32 2.07 3.76
CA TYR A 37 -4.75 2.19 4.03
C TYR A 37 -5.43 2.90 2.88
N CYS A 38 -6.53 2.32 2.40
CA CYS A 38 -7.41 2.93 1.42
C CYS A 38 -8.08 4.19 2.03
N PRO A 39 -8.10 5.32 1.32
CA PRO A 39 -8.68 6.56 1.85
C PRO A 39 -10.22 6.56 1.83
N TYR A 40 -10.83 5.68 1.03
CA TYR A 40 -12.28 5.69 0.81
C TYR A 40 -13.05 4.75 1.74
N ASN A 41 -12.37 3.75 2.33
CA ASN A 41 -12.96 2.72 3.21
C ASN A 41 -14.35 2.23 2.76
N ASP A 42 -14.52 2.07 1.45
CA ASP A 42 -15.78 1.75 0.81
C ASP A 42 -15.98 0.23 0.84
N GLN A 43 -17.20 -0.22 1.17
CA GLN A 43 -17.57 -1.64 1.10
C GLN A 43 -17.39 -2.20 -0.32
N ASP A 44 -17.50 -1.37 -1.36
CA ASP A 44 -17.24 -1.77 -2.74
C ASP A 44 -15.74 -1.86 -3.09
N CYS A 45 -14.83 -1.30 -2.28
CA CYS A 45 -13.38 -1.45 -2.49
C CYS A 45 -12.93 -2.80 -1.94
N ARG A 46 -13.24 -3.85 -2.71
CA ARG A 46 -13.03 -5.29 -2.42
C ARG A 46 -13.72 -5.78 -1.12
N CYS A 47 -15.02 -5.51 -0.99
CA CYS A 47 -15.87 -6.07 0.07
C CYS A 47 -15.34 -5.84 1.50
N GLY A 48 -14.61 -4.74 1.74
CA GLY A 48 -14.08 -4.41 3.08
C GLY A 48 -12.95 -5.30 3.61
N GLU A 49 -12.56 -6.37 2.91
CA GLU A 49 -11.59 -7.38 3.42
C GLU A 49 -10.12 -7.03 3.10
N PHE A 50 -9.87 -6.18 2.09
CA PHE A 50 -8.52 -5.89 1.58
C PHE A 50 -8.21 -4.38 1.42
N CYS A 51 -8.97 -3.50 2.09
CA CYS A 51 -8.73 -2.06 2.08
C CYS A 51 -7.44 -1.63 2.84
N ILE A 52 -6.73 -2.60 3.41
CA ILE A 52 -5.45 -2.41 4.08
C ILE A 52 -4.47 -3.47 3.56
N ALA A 53 -3.25 -3.08 3.21
CA ALA A 53 -2.20 -4.03 2.87
C ALA A 53 -0.98 -3.87 3.77
N SER A 54 -0.50 -4.98 4.33
CA SER A 54 0.71 -5.02 5.13
C SER A 54 1.96 -4.90 4.25
N VAL A 55 2.90 -4.09 4.69
CA VAL A 55 4.20 -3.87 4.06
C VAL A 55 5.25 -4.62 4.86
N TRP A 56 5.90 -5.60 4.26
CA TRP A 56 6.89 -6.44 4.95
C TRP A 56 8.26 -5.78 4.99
N SER A 57 8.94 -5.82 6.13
CA SER A 57 10.32 -5.30 6.27
C SER A 57 11.34 -6.11 5.47
N THR A 58 11.17 -7.44 5.45
CA THR A 58 12.10 -8.41 4.85
C THR A 58 11.40 -9.34 3.85
N PRO A 59 10.82 -8.79 2.75
CA PRO A 59 10.16 -9.62 1.76
C PRO A 59 11.19 -10.48 1.02
N LYS A 60 10.90 -11.78 0.86
CA LYS A 60 11.76 -12.72 0.10
C LYS A 60 12.05 -12.23 -1.33
N ASN A 61 11.07 -11.57 -1.96
CA ASN A 61 11.22 -10.90 -3.24
C ASN A 61 10.59 -9.49 -3.16
N PRO A 62 11.42 -8.43 -3.00
CA PRO A 62 10.90 -7.07 -2.83
C PRO A 62 10.15 -6.56 -4.07
N GLY A 63 10.58 -6.90 -5.28
CA GLY A 63 9.90 -6.50 -6.52
C GLY A 63 8.51 -7.13 -6.68
N HIS A 64 8.36 -8.41 -6.34
CA HIS A 64 7.04 -9.05 -6.34
C HIS A 64 6.11 -8.44 -5.29
N HIS A 65 6.63 -8.16 -4.09
CA HIS A 65 5.86 -7.50 -3.04
C HIS A 65 5.44 -6.08 -3.45
N ALA A 66 6.34 -5.30 -4.05
CA ALA A 66 6.06 -3.98 -4.58
C ALA A 66 4.95 -4.02 -5.65
N ARG A 67 5.01 -4.98 -6.58
CA ARG A 67 3.97 -5.17 -7.60
C ARG A 67 2.62 -5.56 -6.98
N ALA A 68 2.62 -6.37 -5.92
CA ALA A 68 1.42 -6.71 -5.19
C ALA A 68 0.79 -5.48 -4.53
N LEU A 69 1.59 -4.62 -3.87
CA LEU A 69 1.12 -3.36 -3.29
C LEU A 69 0.53 -2.43 -4.35
N ARG A 70 1.22 -2.24 -5.48
CA ARG A 70 0.70 -1.44 -6.61
C ARG A 70 -0.63 -1.97 -7.12
N ARG A 71 -0.77 -3.29 -7.30
CA ARG A 71 -2.04 -3.89 -7.73
C ARG A 71 -3.17 -3.63 -6.74
N VAL A 72 -2.91 -3.58 -5.44
CA VAL A 72 -3.95 -3.23 -4.44
C VAL A 72 -4.43 -1.79 -4.66
N VAL A 73 -3.49 -0.86 -4.86
CA VAL A 73 -3.79 0.55 -5.12
C VAL A 73 -4.53 0.73 -6.45
N ASP A 74 -4.00 0.19 -7.54
CA ASP A 74 -4.53 0.36 -8.90
C ASP A 74 -5.90 -0.30 -9.10
N ASN A 75 -6.20 -1.37 -8.34
CA ASN A 75 -7.48 -2.06 -8.44
C ASN A 75 -8.51 -1.61 -7.40
N CYS A 76 -8.25 -0.60 -6.56
CA CYS A 76 -9.32 -0.08 -5.71
C CYS A 76 -10.35 0.66 -6.57
N THR A 77 -11.61 0.31 -6.36
CA THR A 77 -12.78 0.76 -7.12
C THR A 77 -12.89 2.29 -7.15
N ALA A 78 -12.52 2.97 -6.06
CA ALA A 78 -12.52 4.43 -5.98
C ALA A 78 -11.40 5.11 -6.80
N ASN A 79 -10.29 4.42 -7.11
CA ASN A 79 -9.31 4.91 -8.07
C ASN A 79 -9.82 4.74 -9.51
N ARG A 80 -10.57 3.65 -9.77
CA ARG A 80 -11.25 3.42 -11.06
C ARG A 80 -12.44 4.34 -11.33
N ARG A 81 -13.09 4.88 -10.30
CA ARG A 81 -14.19 5.86 -10.43
C ARG A 81 -13.70 7.28 -10.75
N GLN A 82 -12.40 7.56 -10.63
CA GLN A 82 -11.78 8.86 -10.94
C GLN A 82 -11.09 8.88 -12.33
N GLY A 83 -11.17 7.78 -13.09
CA GLY A 83 -10.64 7.67 -14.45
C GLY A 83 -11.73 7.80 -15.51
#